data_AF-A0A950J7L7-F1
#
_entry.id   AF-A0A950J7L7-F1
#
_cell.length_a   1.000
_cell.length_b   1.000
_cell.length_c   1.000
_cell.angle_alpha   90.00
_cell.angle_beta   90.00
_cell.angle_gamma   90.00
#
_symmetry.space_group_name_H-M   'P 1'
#
loop_
_entity.id
_entity.type
_entity.pdbx_description
1 polymer ?
#
loop_
_entity_poly.entity_id
_entity_poly.type
_entity_poly.pdbx_seq_one_letter_code
_entity_poly.pdbx_strand_id
1 'polypeptide(L)'
;PFPNAPQEIADLAAQITDANFRIETAQDGIHVYNRDGHRVAQDAFSLFPQLNVGNDAPHAFYLGAELMKAEIAWRLGKRYAQDEPLDWGCAVDREPEDLTRLRQVGHTLRGSSGDN
;
A
#
# COMPACT_ATOMS: atom_id res chain seq x y z
N PRO A 1 7.38 12.38 -6.54
CA PRO A 1 6.87 12.13 -5.17
C PRO A 1 7.05 10.65 -4.76
N PHE A 2 8.15 10.03 -5.19
CA PHE A 2 8.40 8.60 -5.01
C PHE A 2 9.63 8.45 -4.14
N PRO A 3 9.55 7.71 -3.01
CA PRO A 3 10.71 7.49 -2.14
C PRO A 3 11.79 6.65 -2.81
N ASN A 4 11.38 5.70 -3.65
CA ASN A 4 12.23 4.69 -4.27
C ASN A 4 12.01 4.66 -5.79
N ALA A 5 13.06 4.29 -6.53
CA ALA A 5 12.97 3.97 -7.95
C ALA A 5 12.36 2.58 -8.19
N PRO A 6 11.80 2.30 -9.38
CA PRO A 6 11.17 1.01 -9.67
C PRO A 6 12.09 -0.19 -9.40
N GLN A 7 13.37 -0.07 -9.77
CA GLN A 7 14.37 -1.13 -9.56
C GLN A 7 14.67 -1.35 -8.07
N GLU A 8 14.74 -0.29 -7.28
CA GLU A 8 14.98 -0.39 -5.83
C GLU A 8 13.82 -1.14 -5.15
N ILE A 9 12.57 -0.88 -5.56
CA ILE A 9 11.40 -1.61 -5.07
C ILE A 9 11.47 -3.08 -5.49
N ALA A 10 11.86 -3.38 -6.73
CA ALA A 10 12.02 -4.75 -7.19
C ALA A 10 13.10 -5.51 -6.38
N ASP A 11 14.23 -4.87 -6.11
CA ASP A 11 15.31 -5.44 -5.31
C ASP A 11 14.90 -5.67 -3.85
N LEU A 12 14.09 -4.76 -3.27
CA LEU A 12 13.49 -4.95 -1.94
C LEU A 12 12.47 -6.09 -1.95
N ALA A 13 11.59 -6.15 -2.96
CA ALA A 13 10.58 -7.17 -3.10
C ALA A 13 11.19 -8.57 -3.21
N ALA A 14 12.31 -8.72 -3.91
CA ALA A 14 13.04 -9.98 -4.05
C ALA A 14 13.58 -10.54 -2.72
N GLN A 15 13.72 -9.70 -1.70
CA GLN A 15 14.22 -10.09 -0.37
C GLN A 15 13.09 -10.45 0.61
N ILE A 16 11.82 -10.23 0.25
CA ILE A 16 10.68 -10.48 1.13
C ILE A 16 10.33 -11.98 1.16
N THR A 17 10.25 -12.53 2.37
CA THR A 17 9.93 -13.95 2.61
C THR A 17 8.62 -14.16 3.37
N ASP A 18 8.01 -13.11 3.89
CA ASP A 18 6.73 -13.16 4.61
C ASP A 18 5.52 -12.86 3.70
N ALA A 19 4.34 -13.22 4.18
CA ALA A 19 3.10 -13.07 3.43
C ALA A 19 2.50 -11.65 3.50
N ASN A 20 3.10 -10.71 4.26
CA ASN A 20 2.51 -9.38 4.43
C ASN A 20 2.64 -8.58 3.12
N PHE A 21 1.50 -8.08 2.65
CA PHE A 21 1.47 -7.20 1.50
C PHE A 21 2.09 -5.85 1.82
N ARG A 22 3.00 -5.43 0.96
CA ARG A 22 3.59 -4.09 0.93
C ARG A 22 3.12 -3.42 -0.35
N ILE A 23 2.63 -2.19 -0.22
CA ILE A 23 2.22 -1.36 -1.33
C ILE A 23 3.15 -0.14 -1.38
N GLU A 24 3.70 0.14 -2.54
CA GLU A 24 4.53 1.31 -2.81
C GLU A 24 4.12 1.95 -4.14
N THR A 25 4.57 3.18 -4.38
CA THR A 25 4.37 3.86 -5.67
C THR A 25 5.72 4.34 -6.19
N ALA A 26 5.93 4.16 -7.49
CA ALA A 26 7.10 4.64 -8.22
C ALA A 26 6.67 5.27 -9.55
N GLN A 27 7.66 5.63 -10.37
CA GLN A 27 7.41 6.33 -11.63
C GLN A 27 6.55 5.54 -12.62
N ASP A 28 6.62 4.21 -12.59
CA ASP A 28 5.93 3.28 -13.48
C ASP A 28 4.56 2.80 -12.95
N GLY A 29 4.26 3.01 -11.67
CA GLY A 29 2.93 2.76 -11.13
C GLY A 29 2.90 2.39 -9.64
N ILE A 30 1.93 1.56 -9.31
CA ILE A 30 1.68 0.97 -7.99
C ILE A 30 2.38 -0.39 -7.96
N HIS A 31 3.20 -0.60 -6.94
CA HIS A 31 3.91 -1.83 -6.68
C HIS A 31 3.22 -2.52 -5.51
N VAL A 32 2.78 -3.76 -5.68
CA VAL A 32 2.28 -4.61 -4.60
C VAL A 32 3.06 -5.91 -4.57
N TYR A 33 3.61 -6.23 -3.39
CA TYR A 33 4.49 -7.38 -3.25
C TYR A 33 4.46 -8.01 -1.86
N ASN A 34 4.75 -9.31 -1.85
CA ASN A 34 5.04 -10.14 -0.68
C ASN A 34 5.90 -11.33 -1.15
N ARG A 35 6.06 -12.38 -0.33
CA ARG A 35 6.78 -13.61 -0.74
C ARG A 35 6.19 -14.31 -1.98
N ASP A 36 4.91 -14.10 -2.27
CA ASP A 36 4.17 -14.75 -3.37
C ASP A 36 4.27 -13.94 -4.69
N GLY A 37 5.09 -12.90 -4.71
CA GLY A 37 5.55 -12.21 -5.91
C GLY A 37 5.36 -10.69 -5.86
N HIS A 38 5.80 -10.04 -6.93
CA HIS A 38 5.76 -8.59 -7.13
C HIS A 38 4.98 -8.26 -8.40
N ARG A 39 3.98 -7.39 -8.27
CA ARG A 39 3.11 -6.95 -9.36
C ARG A 39 3.15 -5.44 -9.46
N VAL A 40 3.16 -4.95 -10.70
CA VAL A 40 3.18 -3.51 -11.01
C VAL A 40 2.08 -3.20 -11.99
N ALA A 41 1.28 -2.17 -11.70
CA ALA A 41 0.28 -1.66 -12.62
C ALA A 41 -0.03 -0.18 -12.33
N GLN A 42 -0.77 0.47 -13.22
CA GLN A 42 -1.20 1.86 -13.07
C GLN A 42 -2.64 1.99 -12.59
N ASP A 43 -3.31 0.87 -12.30
CA ASP A 43 -4.68 0.81 -11.81
C ASP A 43 -4.84 -0.28 -10.74
N ALA A 44 -5.64 0.00 -9.72
CA ALA A 44 -5.89 -0.91 -8.61
C ALA A 44 -6.71 -2.15 -9.03
N PHE A 45 -7.61 -1.99 -10.01
CA PHE A 45 -8.51 -3.04 -10.45
C PHE A 45 -7.79 -4.20 -11.16
N SER A 46 -6.69 -3.93 -11.85
CA SER A 46 -5.86 -4.98 -12.47
C SER A 46 -4.99 -5.70 -11.44
N LEU A 47 -4.58 -5.04 -10.34
CA LEU A 47 -3.77 -5.63 -9.28
C LEU A 47 -4.58 -6.55 -8.36
N PHE A 48 -5.75 -6.10 -7.92
CA PHE A 48 -6.50 -6.76 -6.86
C PHE A 48 -6.82 -8.25 -7.13
N PRO A 49 -7.27 -8.66 -8.33
CA PRO A 49 -7.53 -10.08 -8.64
C PRO A 49 -6.29 -10.98 -8.52
N GLN A 50 -5.09 -10.41 -8.57
CA GLN A 50 -3.83 -11.16 -8.56
C GLN A 50 -3.32 -11.44 -7.12
N LEU A 51 -3.98 -10.92 -6.09
CA LEU A 51 -3.55 -11.03 -4.68
C LEU A 51 -4.06 -12.28 -3.98
N ASN A 52 -4.98 -13.04 -4.58
CA ASN A 52 -5.52 -14.29 -4.02
C ASN A 52 -6.12 -14.19 -2.60
N VAL A 53 -6.69 -13.03 -2.25
CA VAL A 53 -7.28 -12.76 -0.91
C VAL A 53 -8.79 -12.99 -0.81
N GLY A 54 -9.41 -13.65 -1.80
CA GLY A 54 -10.86 -13.80 -1.89
C GLY A 54 -11.54 -14.56 -0.74
N ASN A 55 -10.77 -15.30 0.06
CA ASN A 55 -11.28 -16.07 1.20
C ASN A 55 -11.24 -15.29 2.54
N ASP A 56 -10.70 -14.06 2.54
CA ASP A 56 -10.58 -13.21 3.72
C ASP A 56 -11.16 -11.82 3.39
N ALA A 57 -12.47 -11.67 3.57
CA ALA A 57 -13.20 -10.47 3.16
C ALA A 57 -12.69 -9.17 3.85
N PRO A 58 -12.41 -9.15 5.17
CA PRO A 58 -11.80 -7.98 5.81
C PRO A 58 -10.44 -7.59 5.20
N HIS A 59 -9.55 -8.56 4.97
CA HIS A 59 -8.23 -8.30 4.39
C HIS A 59 -8.32 -7.88 2.92
N ALA A 60 -9.20 -8.51 2.15
CA ALA A 60 -9.54 -8.13 0.79
C ALA A 60 -10.03 -6.67 0.71
N PHE A 61 -10.93 -6.26 1.60
CA PHE A 61 -11.40 -4.88 1.66
C PHE A 61 -10.25 -3.90 1.95
N TYR A 62 -9.43 -4.21 2.95
CA TYR A 62 -8.27 -3.40 3.31
C TYR A 62 -7.31 -3.21 2.12
N LEU A 63 -6.93 -4.30 1.44
CA LEU A 63 -6.02 -4.23 0.30
C LEU A 63 -6.64 -3.46 -0.87
N GLY A 64 -7.93 -3.64 -1.14
CA GLY A 64 -8.64 -2.85 -2.15
C GLY A 64 -8.61 -1.35 -1.83
N ALA A 65 -8.85 -0.97 -0.57
CA ALA A 65 -8.82 0.42 -0.14
C ALA A 65 -7.41 1.04 -0.27
N GLU A 66 -6.37 0.33 0.18
CA GLU A 66 -4.99 0.81 0.08
C GLU A 66 -4.51 0.91 -1.38
N LEU A 67 -4.85 -0.07 -2.24
CA LEU A 67 -4.53 0.00 -3.68
C LEU A 67 -5.19 1.21 -4.36
N MET A 68 -6.47 1.48 -4.06
CA MET A 68 -7.16 2.65 -4.60
C MET A 68 -6.53 3.95 -4.08
N LYS A 69 -6.14 4.01 -2.80
CA LYS A 69 -5.43 5.17 -2.23
C LYS A 69 -4.07 5.37 -2.92
N ALA A 70 -3.33 4.29 -3.20
CA ALA A 70 -2.07 4.33 -3.93
C ALA A 70 -2.26 4.85 -5.36
N GLU A 71 -3.29 4.38 -6.07
CA GLU A 71 -3.62 4.89 -7.42
C GLU A 71 -3.92 6.39 -7.40
N ILE A 72 -4.79 6.84 -6.49
CA ILE A 72 -5.15 8.26 -6.35
C ILE A 72 -3.91 9.09 -6.06
N ALA A 73 -3.08 8.68 -5.10
CA ALA A 73 -1.84 9.37 -4.76
C ALA A 73 -0.90 9.46 -5.97
N TRP A 74 -0.73 8.36 -6.70
CA TRP A 74 0.12 8.29 -7.88
C TRP A 74 -0.36 9.23 -8.99
N ARG A 75 -1.66 9.19 -9.34
CA ARG A 75 -2.26 10.07 -10.37
C ARG A 75 -2.19 11.56 -9.99
N LEU A 76 -2.30 11.88 -8.70
CA LEU A 76 -2.19 13.25 -8.20
C LEU A 76 -0.74 13.72 -8.02
N GLY A 77 0.25 12.87 -8.26
CA GLY A 77 1.65 13.19 -7.98
C GLY A 77 1.91 13.47 -6.50
N LYS A 78 1.18 12.80 -5.60
CA LYS A 78 1.34 12.88 -4.14
C LYS A 78 2.15 11.72 -3.60
N ARG A 79 2.74 11.92 -2.41
CA ARG A 79 3.44 10.85 -1.71
C ARG A 79 2.40 9.89 -1.12
N TYR A 80 2.44 8.65 -1.55
CA TYR A 80 1.71 7.56 -0.89
C TYR A 80 2.51 7.05 0.31
N ALA A 81 1.80 6.73 1.38
CA ALA A 81 2.30 5.92 2.48
C ALA A 81 1.17 5.00 2.94
N GLN A 82 1.46 3.71 3.04
CA GLN A 82 0.49 2.71 3.49
C GLN A 82 0.08 3.01 4.94
N ASP A 83 -1.19 2.74 5.26
CA ASP A 83 -1.81 3.01 6.56
C ASP A 83 -1.83 4.48 7.03
N GLU A 84 -1.30 5.41 6.23
CA GLU A 84 -1.33 6.84 6.50
C GLU A 84 -2.40 7.53 5.64
N PRO A 85 -3.03 8.61 6.13
CA PRO A 85 -3.92 9.43 5.33
C PRO A 85 -3.22 10.04 4.11
N LEU A 86 -3.97 10.28 3.04
CA LEU A 86 -3.47 11.01 1.88
C LEU A 86 -3.30 12.50 2.21
N ASP A 87 -2.13 13.08 1.92
CA ASP A 87 -1.96 14.54 1.94
C ASP A 87 -2.59 15.16 0.68
N TRP A 88 -3.79 15.69 0.87
CA TRP A 88 -4.56 16.41 -0.14
C TRP A 88 -3.96 17.79 -0.48
N GLY A 89 -2.92 18.25 0.22
CA GLY A 89 -2.30 19.54 0.00
C GLY A 89 -3.22 20.69 0.39
N CYS A 90 -3.45 21.62 -0.55
CA CYS A 90 -4.35 22.76 -0.37
C CYS A 90 -5.79 22.49 -0.82
N ALA A 91 -6.13 21.26 -1.21
CA ALA A 91 -7.46 20.92 -1.71
C ALA A 91 -8.51 20.79 -0.58
N VAL A 92 -8.06 20.61 0.66
CA VAL A 92 -8.89 20.51 1.87
C VAL A 92 -8.21 21.25 3.01
N ASP A 93 -8.98 21.65 4.01
CA ASP A 93 -8.42 22.17 5.25
C ASP A 93 -7.62 21.08 5.97
N ARG A 94 -6.43 21.44 6.44
CA ARG A 94 -5.56 20.52 7.18
C ARG A 94 -6.00 20.48 8.63
N GLU A 95 -6.24 19.27 9.14
CA GLU A 95 -6.31 19.06 10.58
C GLU A 95 -4.94 19.39 11.21
N PRO A 96 -4.90 20.08 12.36
CA PRO A 96 -3.65 20.36 13.04
C PRO A 96 -2.97 19.05 13.46
N GLU A 97 -1.70 18.87 13.09
CA GLU A 97 -0.91 17.72 13.54
C GLU A 97 -0.63 17.82 15.05
N ASP A 98 -1.07 16.82 15.82
CA ASP A 98 -0.71 16.69 17.23
C ASP A 98 0.65 15.98 17.36
N LEU A 99 1.71 16.78 17.48
CA LEU A 99 3.09 16.30 17.60
C LEU A 99 3.40 15.59 18.93
N THR A 100 2.48 15.63 19.90
CA THR A 100 2.67 14.99 21.22
C THR A 100 2.07 13.59 21.30
N ARG A 101 1.31 13.18 20.29
CA ARG A 101 0.66 11.87 20.25
C ARG A 101 1.57 10.82 19.61
N LEU A 102 1.80 9.73 20.33
CA LEU A 102 2.37 8.51 19.75
C LEU A 102 1.39 7.99 18.68
N ARG A 103 1.90 7.79 17.46
CA ARG A 103 1.10 7.29 16.33
C ARG A 103 0.53 5.92 16.67
N GLN A 104 -0.77 5.74 16.45
CA GLN A 104 -1.40 4.43 16.59
C GLN A 104 -0.91 3.52 15.47
N VAL A 105 -0.76 2.22 15.78
CA VAL A 105 -0.47 1.21 14.76
C VAL A 105 -1.59 1.24 13.73
N GLY A 106 -1.22 1.31 12.45
CA GLY A 106 -2.13 1.33 11.32
C GLY A 106 -3.00 0.09 11.20
N HIS A 107 -3.81 0.04 10.15
CA HIS A 107 -4.75 -1.06 9.90
C HIS A 107 -4.09 -2.35 9.40
N THR A 108 -2.77 -2.51 9.52
CA THR A 108 -2.05 -3.71 9.08
C THR A 108 -2.53 -4.93 9.88
N LEU A 109 -3.59 -5.56 9.40
CA LEU A 109 -4.08 -6.84 9.87
C LEU A 109 -3.04 -7.88 9.44
N ARG A 110 -2.29 -8.42 10.41
CA ARG A 110 -1.45 -9.59 10.16
C ARG A 110 -2.40 -10.68 9.65
N GLY A 111 -2.16 -11.17 8.43
CA GLY A 111 -2.90 -12.29 7.88
C GLY A 111 -2.95 -13.40 8.92
N SER A 112 -4.16 -13.85 9.25
CA SER A 112 -4.41 -14.80 10.34
C SER A 112 -3.38 -15.92 10.28
N SER A 113 -2.53 -16.01 11.31
CA SER A 113 -1.72 -17.20 11.53
C SER A 113 -2.69 -18.38 11.53
N GLY A 114 -2.57 -19.28 10.56
CA GLY A 114 -3.21 -20.58 10.66
C GLY A 114 -2.56 -21.29 11.84
N ASP A 115 -3.25 -21.34 12.97
CA ASP A 115 -2.98 -22.34 14.00
C ASP A 115 -3.21 -23.71 13.33
N ASN A 116 -2.18 -24.55 13.36
CA ASN A 116 -2.24 -25.95 12.99
C ASN A 116 -1.96 -26.79 14.23
#